data_AF-A0A1V1PD79-F1
#
_entry.id   AF-A0A1V1PD79-F1
#
_cell.length_a   1.000
_cell.length_b   1.000
_cell.length_c   1.000
_cell.angle_alpha   90.00
_cell.angle_beta   90.00
_cell.angle_gamma   90.00
#
_symmetry.space_group_name_H-M   'P 1'
#
loop_
_entity.id
_entity.type
_entity.pdbx_description
1 polymer ?
#
loop_
_entity_poly.entity_id
_entity_poly.type
_entity_poly.pdbx_seq_one_letter_code
_entity_poly.pdbx_strand_id
1 'polypeptide(L)'
;LSNPDAAFASTKRLMKNDSWQQDEDLINKYTLKEDDGDDIKISPTDIAAEIIKALLEHVRMQDAINLNGQIRYAVICVPANTTDEYRKNVYKASKLAGLGEIDKNGNVIIEHNGQPKGIMLLEEPTAAALGYANEIGFFGNEKEQTILVYDMGGGTFDVTILHIDSTKDIEKPKFKVKATKGVSQLGGDDFDKVIMDICAEEFKSISGIDIFDLKSDQKSNQNK
;
A
#
# COMPACT_ATOMS: atom_id res chain seq x y z
N LEU A 1 -12.10 -13.68 12.46
CA LEU A 1 -10.75 -14.28 12.27
C LEU A 1 -10.44 -15.11 13.49
N SER A 2 -10.09 -16.39 13.33
CA SER A 2 -9.79 -17.30 14.45
C SER A 2 -8.40 -17.07 15.07
N ASN A 3 -7.51 -16.35 14.37
CA ASN A 3 -6.19 -15.97 14.86
C ASN A 3 -5.90 -14.49 14.46
N PRO A 4 -6.17 -13.50 15.34
CA PRO A 4 -5.91 -12.09 15.04
C PRO A 4 -4.41 -11.77 14.98
N ASP A 5 -3.57 -12.51 15.70
CA ASP A 5 -2.12 -12.28 15.75
C ASP A 5 -1.45 -12.61 14.42
N ALA A 6 -1.98 -13.59 13.67
CA ALA A 6 -1.52 -13.93 12.33
C ALA A 6 -2.08 -13.03 11.20
N ALA A 7 -2.90 -12.02 11.51
CA ALA A 7 -3.46 -11.10 10.51
C ALA A 7 -2.63 -9.81 10.40
N PHE A 8 -2.12 -9.50 9.20
CA PHE A 8 -1.37 -8.28 8.93
C PHE A 8 -2.26 -7.23 8.25
N ALA A 9 -2.25 -6.00 8.77
CA ALA A 9 -3.00 -4.87 8.24
C ALA A 9 -2.17 -3.58 8.29
N SER A 10 -2.58 -2.58 7.51
CA SER A 10 -1.94 -1.24 7.44
C SER A 10 -0.42 -1.23 7.16
N THR A 11 0.11 -2.34 6.66
CA THR A 11 1.54 -2.58 6.38
C THR A 11 2.17 -1.51 5.47
N LYS A 12 1.39 -0.92 4.57
CA LYS A 12 1.83 0.18 3.67
C LYS A 12 2.46 1.34 4.46
N ARG A 13 1.95 1.66 5.67
CA ARG A 13 2.50 2.73 6.53
C ARG A 13 3.94 2.46 6.96
N LEU A 14 4.32 1.18 7.11
CA LEU A 14 5.62 0.74 7.63
C LEU A 14 6.71 0.60 6.56
N MET A 15 6.37 0.69 5.28
CA MET A 15 7.35 0.52 4.19
C MET A 15 8.28 1.74 3.98
N LYS A 16 8.08 2.83 4.72
CA LYS A 16 8.83 4.10 4.54
C LYS A 16 10.27 4.05 5.04
N ASN A 17 10.53 3.22 6.04
CA ASN A 17 11.84 2.99 6.68
C ASN A 17 11.74 1.81 7.66
N ASP A 18 12.85 1.46 8.30
CA ASP A 18 12.93 0.37 9.28
C ASP A 18 12.57 0.76 10.72
N SER A 19 11.91 1.90 10.96
CA SER A 19 11.53 2.33 12.33
C SER A 19 10.59 1.34 13.02
N TRP A 20 9.83 0.55 12.27
CA TRP A 20 8.99 -0.52 12.83
C TRP A 20 9.81 -1.57 13.61
N GLN A 21 11.12 -1.68 13.33
CA GLN A 21 12.03 -2.57 14.07
C GLN A 21 12.47 -1.99 15.43
N GLN A 22 11.98 -0.81 15.81
CA GLN A 22 12.24 -0.18 17.11
C GLN A 22 11.01 -0.26 18.03
N ASP A 23 9.88 -0.71 17.51
CA ASP A 23 8.62 -0.87 18.23
C ASP A 23 8.43 -2.35 18.59
N GLU A 24 8.43 -2.67 19.87
CA GLU A 24 8.36 -4.06 20.36
C GLU A 24 7.08 -4.77 19.95
N ASP A 25 5.95 -4.06 19.93
CA ASP A 25 4.65 -4.62 19.53
C ASP A 25 4.66 -4.96 18.03
N LEU A 26 5.22 -4.08 17.20
CA LEU A 26 5.40 -4.35 15.77
C LEU A 26 6.40 -5.48 15.52
N ILE A 27 7.53 -5.54 16.24
CA ILE A 27 8.49 -6.64 16.10
C ILE A 27 7.81 -7.98 16.39
N ASN A 28 7.06 -8.07 17.49
CA ASN A 28 6.32 -9.26 17.87
C ASN A 28 5.26 -9.62 16.82
N LYS A 29 4.53 -8.62 16.31
CA LYS A 29 3.52 -8.79 15.27
C LYS A 29 4.10 -9.36 13.97
N TYR A 30 5.29 -8.90 13.58
CA TYR A 30 5.99 -9.26 12.35
C TYR A 30 6.96 -10.44 12.53
N THR A 31 6.83 -11.18 13.64
CA THR A 31 7.57 -12.41 13.91
C THR A 31 6.59 -13.58 14.05
N LEU A 32 6.61 -14.51 13.11
CA LEU A 32 5.84 -15.75 13.21
C LEU A 32 6.61 -16.73 14.09
N LYS A 33 5.96 -17.18 15.17
CA LYS A 33 6.50 -18.20 16.06
C LYS A 33 6.27 -19.58 15.46
N GLU A 34 7.32 -20.39 15.40
CA GLU A 34 7.22 -21.81 15.05
C GLU A 34 7.40 -22.68 16.29
N ASP A 35 6.64 -23.78 16.37
CA ASP A 35 6.67 -24.68 17.52
C ASP A 35 7.98 -25.50 17.60
N ASP A 36 8.61 -25.81 16.46
CA ASP A 36 9.77 -26.69 16.34
C ASP A 36 10.93 -26.08 15.48
N GLY A 37 10.99 -24.75 15.37
CA GLY A 37 11.93 -24.04 14.49
C GLY A 37 12.37 -22.67 15.02
N ASP A 38 13.22 -21.98 14.25
CA ASP A 38 13.57 -20.59 14.53
C ASP A 38 12.40 -19.67 14.11
N ASP A 39 12.08 -18.70 14.95
CA ASP A 39 11.10 -17.66 14.65
C ASP A 39 11.37 -16.99 13.29
N ILE A 40 10.32 -16.89 12.46
CA ILE A 40 10.42 -16.31 11.12
C ILE A 40 10.02 -14.84 11.18
N LYS A 41 10.99 -13.95 10.93
CA LYS A 41 10.73 -12.52 10.74
C LYS A 41 10.21 -12.27 9.32
N ILE A 42 9.05 -11.63 9.23
CA ILE A 42 8.42 -11.22 7.98
C ILE A 42 8.40 -9.70 7.96
N SER A 43 9.01 -9.07 6.96
CA SER A 43 9.01 -7.60 6.86
C SER A 43 7.73 -7.06 6.21
N PRO A 44 7.42 -5.77 6.39
CA PRO A 44 6.37 -5.10 5.62
C PRO A 44 6.49 -5.29 4.11
N THR A 45 7.72 -5.36 3.60
CA THR A 45 8.01 -5.60 2.18
C THR A 45 7.68 -7.03 1.75
N ASP A 46 7.85 -8.02 2.63
CA ASP A 46 7.48 -9.42 2.33
C ASP A 46 5.96 -9.57 2.27
N ILE A 47 5.22 -8.96 3.20
CA ILE A 47 3.76 -8.90 3.14
C ILE A 47 3.28 -8.20 1.86
N ALA A 48 3.91 -7.09 1.46
CA ALA A 48 3.57 -6.42 0.21
C ALA A 48 3.81 -7.32 -1.02
N ALA A 49 4.84 -8.17 -0.99
CA ALA A 49 5.08 -9.16 -2.04
C ALA A 49 3.96 -10.20 -2.10
N GLU A 50 3.50 -10.71 -0.95
CA GLU A 50 2.36 -11.65 -0.90
C GLU A 50 1.06 -11.01 -1.42
N ILE A 51 0.80 -9.73 -1.10
CA ILE A 51 -0.33 -8.99 -1.67
C ILE A 51 -0.22 -8.91 -3.20
N ILE A 52 0.96 -8.59 -3.73
CA ILE A 52 1.18 -8.54 -5.19
C ILE A 52 0.95 -9.93 -5.82
N LYS A 53 1.44 -11.02 -5.20
CA LYS A 53 1.19 -12.39 -5.69
C LYS A 53 -0.30 -12.70 -5.73
N ALA A 54 -1.02 -12.41 -4.66
CA ALA A 54 -2.47 -12.63 -4.58
C ALA A 54 -3.24 -11.83 -5.65
N LEU A 55 -2.84 -10.58 -5.90
CA LEU A 55 -3.43 -9.76 -6.98
C LEU A 55 -3.15 -10.37 -8.36
N LEU A 56 -1.93 -10.84 -8.63
CA LEU A 56 -1.59 -11.47 -9.90
C LEU A 56 -2.36 -12.78 -10.12
N GLU A 57 -2.53 -13.57 -9.06
CA GLU A 57 -3.34 -14.78 -9.09
C GLU A 57 -4.80 -14.44 -9.36
N HIS A 58 -5.36 -13.44 -8.66
CA HIS A 58 -6.71 -12.97 -8.89
C HIS A 58 -6.94 -12.53 -10.34
N VAL A 59 -6.05 -11.74 -10.92
CA VAL A 59 -6.13 -11.31 -12.33
C VAL A 59 -6.10 -12.52 -13.29
N ARG A 60 -5.29 -13.54 -13.02
CA ARG A 60 -5.21 -14.75 -13.85
C ARG A 60 -6.50 -15.59 -13.79
N MET A 61 -7.25 -15.52 -12.70
CA MET A 61 -8.51 -16.24 -12.54
C MET A 61 -9.70 -15.52 -13.19
N GLN A 62 -9.54 -14.31 -13.71
CA GLN A 62 -10.63 -13.58 -14.34
C GLN A 62 -10.88 -14.08 -15.77
N ASP A 63 -12.06 -14.67 -16.02
CA ASP A 63 -12.47 -15.18 -17.33
C ASP A 63 -12.43 -14.12 -18.46
N ALA A 64 -12.63 -12.85 -18.10
CA ALA A 64 -12.59 -11.73 -19.04
C ALA A 64 -11.18 -11.46 -19.61
N ILE A 65 -10.13 -11.98 -18.96
CA ILE A 65 -8.74 -11.71 -19.32
C ILE A 65 -8.11 -13.01 -19.83
N ASN A 66 -8.17 -13.21 -21.15
CA ASN A 66 -7.48 -14.32 -21.80
C ASN A 66 -5.97 -14.03 -21.89
N LEU A 67 -5.23 -14.40 -20.86
CA LEU A 67 -3.77 -14.28 -20.84
C LEU A 67 -3.14 -15.52 -21.49
N ASN A 68 -2.75 -15.40 -22.76
CA ASN A 68 -1.89 -16.39 -23.43
C ASN A 68 -0.43 -16.39 -22.89
N GLY A 69 -0.18 -15.80 -21.72
CA GLY A 69 1.15 -15.57 -21.18
C GLY A 69 1.14 -15.09 -19.73
N GLN A 70 2.33 -14.77 -19.22
CA GLN A 70 2.49 -14.31 -17.83
C GLN A 70 2.45 -12.78 -17.77
N ILE A 71 1.81 -12.25 -16.73
CA ILE A 71 1.87 -10.83 -16.40
C ILE A 71 3.31 -10.51 -15.95
N ARG A 72 3.96 -9.60 -16.66
CA ARG A 72 5.37 -9.24 -16.43
C ARG A 72 5.59 -7.74 -16.24
N TYR A 73 4.66 -6.92 -16.72
CA TYR A 73 4.75 -5.47 -16.68
C TYR A 73 3.58 -4.92 -15.88
N ALA A 74 3.85 -3.96 -15.00
CA ALA A 74 2.83 -3.35 -14.16
C ALA A 74 3.19 -1.90 -13.83
N VAL A 75 2.13 -1.10 -13.65
CA VAL A 75 2.22 0.20 -13.00
C VAL A 75 1.73 0.03 -11.57
N ILE A 76 2.55 0.38 -10.59
CA ILE A 76 2.21 0.30 -9.17
C ILE A 76 2.05 1.73 -8.64
N CYS A 77 0.87 2.02 -8.09
CA CYS A 77 0.59 3.32 -7.49
C CYS A 77 1.33 3.47 -6.15
N VAL A 78 1.87 4.66 -5.90
CA VAL A 78 2.54 5.03 -4.65
C VAL A 78 2.06 6.40 -4.16
N PRO A 79 2.09 6.69 -2.85
CA PRO A 79 1.75 8.02 -2.35
C PRO A 79 2.63 9.10 -2.99
N ALA A 80 2.10 10.32 -3.15
CA ALA A 80 2.83 11.41 -3.79
C ALA A 80 4.10 11.79 -3.00
N ASN A 81 3.95 11.92 -1.68
CA ASN A 81 5.05 12.28 -0.79
C ASN A 81 5.76 11.04 -0.23
N THR A 82 6.34 10.25 -1.13
CA THR A 82 7.02 8.99 -0.77
C THR A 82 8.55 9.12 -0.75
N THR A 83 9.21 8.38 0.15
CA THR A 83 10.67 8.35 0.26
C THR A 83 11.29 7.44 -0.79
N ASP A 84 12.57 7.67 -1.13
CA ASP A 84 13.31 6.75 -2.00
C ASP A 84 13.34 5.33 -1.44
N GLU A 85 13.41 5.21 -0.11
CA GLU A 85 13.40 3.91 0.58
C GLU A 85 12.07 3.18 0.41
N TYR A 86 10.95 3.89 0.51
CA TYR A 86 9.64 3.32 0.19
C TYR A 86 9.59 2.81 -1.26
N ARG A 87 10.08 3.61 -2.23
CA ARG A 87 10.10 3.20 -3.64
C ARG A 87 10.95 1.94 -3.84
N LYS A 88 12.13 1.86 -3.22
CA LYS A 88 12.97 0.65 -3.21
C LYS A 88 12.24 -0.55 -2.60
N ASN A 89 11.51 -0.36 -1.51
CA ASN A 89 10.73 -1.42 -0.88
C ASN A 89 9.60 -1.93 -1.77
N VAL A 90 8.90 -1.06 -2.51
CA VAL A 90 7.90 -1.48 -3.51
C VAL A 90 8.55 -2.29 -4.64
N TYR A 91 9.70 -1.84 -5.16
CA TYR A 91 10.45 -2.58 -6.17
C TYR A 91 10.93 -3.95 -5.66
N LYS A 92 11.42 -4.02 -4.42
CA LYS A 92 11.81 -5.27 -3.77
C LYS A 92 10.61 -6.20 -3.60
N ALA A 93 9.45 -5.69 -3.17
CA ALA A 93 8.21 -6.46 -3.07
C ALA A 93 7.80 -7.04 -4.44
N SER A 94 7.86 -6.24 -5.51
CA SER A 94 7.59 -6.71 -6.88
C SER A 94 8.53 -7.84 -7.30
N LYS A 95 9.83 -7.71 -7.01
CA LYS A 95 10.82 -8.75 -7.29
C LYS A 95 10.52 -10.04 -6.52
N LEU A 96 10.22 -9.95 -5.23
CA LEU A 96 9.85 -11.09 -4.38
C LEU A 96 8.54 -11.76 -4.83
N ALA A 97 7.63 -10.98 -5.40
CA ALA A 97 6.41 -11.49 -6.02
C ALA A 97 6.64 -12.16 -7.38
N GLY A 98 7.87 -12.11 -7.92
CA GLY A 98 8.17 -12.58 -9.28
C GLY A 98 7.55 -11.72 -10.37
N LEU A 99 7.20 -10.46 -10.06
CA LEU A 99 6.63 -9.49 -11.00
C LEU A 99 7.74 -8.62 -11.59
N GLY A 100 7.90 -8.72 -12.90
CA GLY A 100 8.95 -8.08 -13.70
C GLY A 100 9.33 -8.96 -14.88
N GLU A 101 10.06 -8.40 -15.85
CA GLU A 101 10.67 -9.18 -16.93
C GLU A 101 11.67 -10.17 -16.35
N ILE A 102 11.68 -11.41 -16.85
CA ILE A 102 12.54 -12.49 -16.36
C ILE A 102 13.64 -12.84 -17.34
N ASP A 103 14.80 -13.24 -16.82
CA ASP A 103 15.88 -13.81 -17.60
C ASP A 103 15.61 -15.30 -17.96
N LYS A 104 16.51 -15.89 -18.73
CA LYS A 104 16.45 -17.31 -19.13
C LYS A 104 16.47 -18.31 -17.96
N ASN A 105 16.85 -17.87 -16.76
CA ASN A 105 16.89 -18.68 -15.55
C ASN A 105 15.65 -18.44 -14.67
N GLY A 106 14.70 -17.61 -15.10
CA GLY A 106 13.49 -17.29 -14.36
C GLY A 106 13.64 -16.18 -13.33
N ASN A 107 14.78 -15.48 -13.28
CA ASN A 107 15.00 -14.38 -12.33
C ASN A 107 14.52 -13.05 -12.89
N VAL A 108 13.91 -12.21 -12.06
CA VAL A 108 13.54 -10.85 -12.45
C VAL A 108 14.79 -10.04 -12.80
N ILE A 109 14.79 -9.45 -14.01
CA ILE A 109 15.85 -8.59 -14.52
C ILE A 109 15.83 -7.27 -13.76
N ILE A 110 17.00 -6.86 -13.25
CA ILE A 110 17.19 -5.58 -12.57
C ILE A 110 17.97 -4.65 -13.49
N GLU A 111 17.43 -3.46 -13.72
CA GLU A 111 18.08 -2.41 -14.50
C GLU A 111 19.26 -1.80 -13.73
N HIS A 112 20.12 -1.07 -14.44
CA HIS A 112 21.32 -0.43 -13.87
C HIS A 112 21.01 0.55 -12.72
N ASN A 113 19.79 1.08 -12.66
CA ASN A 113 19.30 1.96 -11.61
C ASN A 113 18.74 1.21 -10.38
N GLY A 114 18.83 -0.13 -10.36
CA GLY A 114 18.34 -0.99 -9.28
C GLY A 114 16.85 -1.34 -9.36
N GLN A 115 16.14 -0.94 -10.41
CA GLN A 115 14.70 -1.17 -10.56
C GLN A 115 14.42 -2.48 -11.32
N PRO A 116 13.40 -3.25 -10.94
CA PRO A 116 12.92 -4.37 -11.73
C PRO A 116 12.43 -3.90 -13.10
N LYS A 117 12.95 -4.50 -14.17
CA LYS A 117 12.54 -4.18 -15.53
C LYS A 117 11.06 -4.51 -15.71
N GLY A 118 10.30 -3.56 -16.26
CA GLY A 118 8.86 -3.68 -16.48
C GLY A 118 7.98 -3.15 -15.34
N ILE A 119 8.56 -2.62 -14.27
CA ILE A 119 7.82 -2.05 -13.14
C ILE A 119 7.97 -0.53 -13.15
N MET A 120 6.84 0.15 -13.31
CA MET A 120 6.76 1.60 -13.21
C MET A 120 6.03 1.98 -11.93
N LEU A 121 6.56 2.96 -11.19
CA LEU A 121 5.81 3.58 -10.10
C LEU A 121 5.09 4.82 -10.62
N LEU A 122 3.84 4.97 -10.22
CA LEU A 122 3.02 6.13 -10.54
C LEU A 122 2.49 6.74 -9.25
N GLU A 123 2.55 8.06 -9.13
CA GLU A 123 1.98 8.73 -7.95
C GLU A 123 0.46 8.61 -7.97
N GLU A 124 -0.12 8.20 -6.85
CA GLU A 124 -1.57 8.02 -6.61
C GLU A 124 -2.40 9.21 -7.13
N PRO A 125 -2.09 10.48 -6.82
CA PRO A 125 -2.90 11.58 -7.34
C PRO A 125 -2.75 11.78 -8.85
N THR A 126 -1.62 11.39 -9.45
CA THR A 126 -1.47 11.42 -10.91
C THR A 126 -2.28 10.30 -11.56
N ALA A 127 -2.30 9.12 -10.95
CA ALA A 127 -3.16 8.01 -11.38
C ALA A 127 -4.65 8.40 -11.32
N ALA A 128 -5.08 9.05 -10.23
CA ALA A 128 -6.44 9.55 -10.07
C ALA A 128 -6.77 10.62 -11.13
N ALA A 129 -5.85 11.55 -11.39
CA ALA A 129 -6.01 12.57 -12.44
C ALA A 129 -6.15 11.95 -13.84
N LEU A 130 -5.37 10.90 -14.15
CA LEU A 130 -5.47 10.15 -15.40
C LEU A 130 -6.84 9.46 -15.54
N GLY A 131 -7.32 8.84 -14.46
CA GLY A 131 -8.64 8.21 -14.40
C GLY A 131 -9.76 9.22 -14.65
N TYR A 132 -9.74 10.34 -13.93
CA TYR A 132 -10.68 11.45 -14.11
C TYR A 132 -10.67 11.98 -15.55
N ALA A 133 -9.48 12.25 -16.10
CA ALA A 133 -9.32 12.73 -17.46
C ALA A 133 -9.89 11.75 -18.49
N ASN A 134 -9.69 10.44 -18.29
CA ASN A 134 -10.29 9.42 -19.15
C ASN A 134 -11.82 9.44 -19.08
N GLU A 135 -12.38 9.49 -17.88
CA GLU A 135 -13.83 9.45 -17.65
C GLU A 135 -14.56 10.63 -18.30
N ILE A 136 -14.01 11.83 -18.23
CA ILE A 136 -14.61 13.04 -18.84
C ILE A 136 -14.28 13.20 -20.33
N GLY A 137 -13.64 12.20 -20.95
CA GLY A 137 -13.24 12.22 -22.36
C GLY A 137 -12.21 13.31 -22.67
N PHE A 138 -11.31 13.63 -21.74
CA PHE A 138 -10.35 14.73 -21.89
C PHE A 138 -9.37 14.53 -23.05
N PHE A 139 -9.02 13.28 -23.36
CA PHE A 139 -7.97 12.90 -24.31
C PHE A 139 -8.27 13.12 -25.81
N GLY A 140 -9.35 13.82 -26.14
CA GLY A 140 -9.65 14.22 -27.53
C GLY A 140 -10.40 15.54 -27.66
N ASN A 141 -10.53 16.30 -26.57
CA ASN A 141 -11.42 17.47 -26.50
C ASN A 141 -10.68 18.80 -26.39
N GLU A 142 -9.35 18.83 -26.57
CA GLU A 142 -8.50 20.04 -26.50
C GLU A 142 -8.82 20.92 -25.30
N LYS A 143 -8.42 20.46 -24.12
CA LYS A 143 -8.73 21.15 -22.87
C LYS A 143 -7.48 21.43 -22.08
N GLU A 144 -7.54 22.51 -21.32
CA GLU A 144 -6.59 22.85 -20.27
C GLU A 144 -7.40 23.04 -18.99
N GLN A 145 -6.99 22.37 -17.91
CA GLN A 145 -7.71 22.41 -16.64
C GLN A 145 -6.73 22.28 -15.48
N THR A 146 -6.97 23.05 -14.43
CA THR A 146 -6.33 22.83 -13.14
C THR A 146 -7.31 22.12 -12.22
N ILE A 147 -6.88 21.00 -11.64
CA ILE A 147 -7.67 20.18 -10.72
C ILE A 147 -6.98 20.07 -9.36
N LEU A 148 -7.79 19.81 -8.33
CA LEU A 148 -7.32 19.40 -7.02
C LEU A 148 -7.72 17.95 -6.80
N VAL A 149 -6.73 17.10 -6.53
CA VAL A 149 -6.94 15.74 -6.08
C VAL A 149 -6.84 15.73 -4.57
N TYR A 150 -7.91 15.32 -3.92
CA TYR A 150 -8.00 15.08 -2.48
C TYR A 150 -8.02 13.57 -2.27
N ASP A 151 -6.95 13.01 -1.72
CA ASP A 151 -6.79 11.57 -1.52
C ASP A 151 -6.73 11.26 -0.02
N MET A 152 -7.77 10.63 0.50
CA MET A 152 -7.92 10.26 1.91
C MET A 152 -8.05 8.74 2.02
N GLY A 153 -6.91 8.07 2.13
CA GLY A 153 -6.85 6.62 2.23
C GLY A 153 -7.03 6.10 3.65
N GLY A 154 -6.87 4.78 3.83
CA GLY A 154 -6.80 4.17 5.17
C GLY A 154 -5.55 4.59 5.95
N GLY A 155 -4.45 4.88 5.23
CA GLY A 155 -3.12 5.07 5.79
C GLY A 155 -2.52 6.47 5.71
N THR A 156 -2.92 7.21 4.68
CA THR A 156 -2.25 8.41 4.21
C THR A 156 -3.26 9.41 3.70
N PHE A 157 -2.95 10.69 3.88
CA PHE A 157 -3.72 11.80 3.35
C PHE A 157 -2.82 12.65 2.46
N ASP A 158 -3.20 12.84 1.21
CA ASP A 158 -2.48 13.66 0.23
C ASP A 158 -3.42 14.63 -0.49
N VAL A 159 -2.96 15.84 -0.74
CA VAL A 159 -3.62 16.84 -1.57
C VAL A 159 -2.66 17.30 -2.65
N THR A 160 -3.09 17.19 -3.90
CA THR A 160 -2.26 17.57 -5.04
C THR A 160 -3.03 18.46 -6.00
N ILE A 161 -2.43 19.59 -6.37
CA ILE A 161 -2.92 20.45 -7.45
C ILE A 161 -2.22 20.00 -8.73
N LEU A 162 -3.00 19.53 -9.71
CA LEU A 162 -2.49 19.14 -11.01
C LEU A 162 -3.02 20.08 -12.08
N HIS A 163 -2.16 20.31 -13.07
CA HIS A 163 -2.50 21.00 -14.28
C HIS A 163 -2.45 20.00 -15.43
N ILE A 164 -3.57 19.86 -16.14
CA ILE A 164 -3.76 18.92 -17.23
C ILE A 164 -3.95 19.70 -18.51
N ASP A 165 -3.19 19.37 -19.54
CA ASP A 165 -3.21 20.04 -20.84
C ASP A 165 -3.18 19.02 -21.98
N SER A 166 -4.23 19.01 -22.81
CA SER A 166 -4.37 18.17 -24.02
C SER A 166 -4.53 19.00 -25.30
N THR A 167 -4.11 20.26 -25.29
CA THR A 167 -4.23 21.16 -26.45
C THR A 167 -3.39 20.69 -27.65
N LYS A 168 -3.79 21.07 -28.88
CA LYS A 168 -3.15 20.62 -30.14
C LYS A 168 -1.66 20.93 -30.25
N ASP A 169 -1.20 21.95 -29.52
CA ASP A 169 0.21 22.35 -29.52
C ASP A 169 1.10 21.35 -28.76
N ILE A 170 0.50 20.30 -28.17
CA ILE A 170 1.18 19.28 -27.40
C ILE A 170 0.92 17.90 -27.99
N GLU A 171 2.00 17.19 -28.33
CA GLU A 171 1.91 15.85 -28.94
C GLU A 171 1.23 14.80 -28.05
N LYS A 172 1.32 14.94 -26.72
CA LYS A 172 0.71 14.05 -25.73
C LYS A 172 0.17 14.83 -24.54
N PRO A 173 -1.01 14.45 -24.00
CA PRO A 173 -1.56 15.06 -22.80
C PRO A 173 -0.52 15.16 -21.68
N LYS A 174 -0.33 16.37 -21.13
CA LYS A 174 0.61 16.62 -20.04
C LYS A 174 -0.12 16.73 -18.73
N PHE A 175 0.38 16.00 -17.73
CA PHE A 175 -0.05 16.08 -16.34
C PHE A 175 1.10 16.68 -15.55
N LYS A 176 0.92 17.92 -15.10
CA LYS A 176 1.95 18.64 -14.34
C LYS A 176 1.46 18.88 -12.92
N VAL A 177 2.11 18.24 -11.96
CA VAL A 177 1.95 18.56 -10.54
C VAL A 177 2.43 20.00 -10.31
N LYS A 178 1.55 20.84 -9.79
CA LYS A 178 1.86 22.23 -9.43
C LYS A 178 2.29 22.35 -7.97
N ALA A 179 1.62 21.62 -7.09
CA ALA A 179 1.92 21.54 -5.67
C ALA A 179 1.37 20.22 -5.12
N THR A 180 2.07 19.65 -4.16
CA THR A 180 1.60 18.48 -3.41
C THR A 180 1.96 18.65 -1.94
N LYS A 181 1.06 18.24 -1.05
CA LYS A 181 1.30 18.18 0.40
C LYS A 181 0.43 17.09 0.99
N GLY A 182 0.88 16.48 2.08
CA GLY A 182 0.15 15.41 2.73
C GLY A 182 0.64 15.14 4.14
N VAL A 183 -0.07 14.25 4.82
CA VAL A 183 0.26 13.72 6.14
C VAL A 183 0.42 12.21 6.01
N SER A 184 1.64 11.74 6.31
CA SER A 184 2.07 10.37 6.11
C SER A 184 1.41 9.34 7.02
N GLN A 185 0.82 9.79 8.13
CA GLN A 185 0.18 9.01 9.18
C GLN A 185 -1.14 9.69 9.54
N LEU A 186 -2.06 9.67 8.60
CA LEU A 186 -3.42 10.18 8.77
C LEU A 186 -4.29 9.48 7.73
N GLY A 187 -5.33 8.79 8.16
CA GLY A 187 -6.21 8.02 7.28
C GLY A 187 -7.27 7.29 8.08
N GLY A 188 -8.05 6.45 7.41
CA GLY A 188 -9.11 5.63 8.04
C GLY A 188 -8.72 4.93 9.34
N ASP A 189 -7.49 4.40 9.46
CA ASP A 189 -7.04 3.74 10.70
C ASP A 189 -7.15 4.66 11.94
N ASP A 190 -6.90 5.96 11.76
CA ASP A 190 -6.95 6.96 12.82
C ASP A 190 -8.42 7.27 13.21
N PHE A 191 -9.33 7.23 12.24
CA PHE A 191 -10.77 7.42 12.46
C PHE A 191 -11.34 6.20 13.19
N ASP A 192 -10.97 5.01 12.75
CA ASP A 192 -11.34 3.75 13.38
C ASP A 192 -10.87 3.75 14.83
N LYS A 193 -9.62 4.16 15.10
CA LYS A 193 -9.10 4.28 16.48
C LYS A 193 -9.94 5.21 17.35
N VAL A 194 -10.28 6.42 16.85
CA VAL A 194 -11.11 7.37 17.60
C VAL A 194 -12.49 6.79 17.90
N ILE A 195 -13.13 6.12 16.93
CA ILE A 195 -14.44 5.49 17.13
C ILE A 195 -14.33 4.34 18.15
N MET A 196 -13.29 3.51 18.04
CA MET A 196 -13.06 2.42 18.99
C MET A 196 -12.84 2.94 20.41
N ASP A 197 -12.10 4.05 20.58
CA ASP A 197 -11.86 4.68 21.88
C ASP A 197 -13.16 5.16 22.53
N ILE A 198 -14.00 5.86 21.76
CA ILE A 198 -15.32 6.30 22.23
C ILE A 198 -16.18 5.11 22.67
N CYS A 199 -16.21 4.03 21.87
CA CYS A 199 -16.96 2.82 22.20
C CYS A 199 -16.41 2.11 23.45
N ALA A 200 -15.10 2.05 23.60
CA ALA A 200 -14.46 1.42 24.76
C ALA A 200 -14.70 2.22 26.04
N GLU A 201 -14.63 3.55 25.98
CA GLU A 201 -14.94 4.44 27.11
C GLU A 201 -16.40 4.27 27.57
N GLU A 202 -17.34 4.27 26.63
CA GLU A 202 -18.76 4.06 26.93
C GLU A 202 -19.01 2.67 27.53
N PHE A 203 -18.40 1.63 26.96
CA PHE A 203 -18.49 0.27 27.48
C PHE A 203 -17.94 0.17 28.91
N LYS A 204 -16.80 0.81 29.17
CA LYS A 204 -16.18 0.85 30.50
C LYS A 204 -17.05 1.59 31.50
N SER A 205 -17.71 2.68 31.09
CA SER A 205 -18.66 3.43 31.93
C SER A 205 -19.86 2.58 32.35
N ILE A 206 -20.40 1.78 31.43
CA ILE A 206 -21.58 0.94 31.68
C ILE A 206 -21.24 -0.35 32.45
N SER A 207 -20.14 -1.02 32.08
CA SER A 207 -19.81 -2.37 32.57
C SER A 207 -18.77 -2.39 33.69
N GLY A 208 -17.98 -1.32 33.83
CA GLY A 208 -16.77 -1.28 34.67
C GLY A 208 -15.58 -2.05 34.11
N ILE A 209 -15.69 -2.64 32.90
CA ILE A 209 -14.64 -3.46 32.28
C ILE A 209 -13.89 -2.62 31.22
N ASP A 210 -12.56 -2.66 31.27
CA ASP A 210 -11.70 -2.03 30.26
C ASP A 210 -11.25 -3.04 29.21
N ILE A 211 -11.82 -2.96 28.00
CA ILE A 211 -11.55 -3.90 26.90
C ILE A 211 -10.23 -3.64 26.17
N PHE A 212 -9.48 -2.60 26.55
CA PHE A 212 -8.12 -2.36 26.05
C PHE A 212 -7.04 -2.74 27.07
N ASP A 213 -7.39 -3.15 28.29
CA ASP A 213 -6.42 -3.69 29.25
C ASP A 213 -6.08 -5.15 28.92
N LEU A 214 -5.28 -5.34 27.87
CA LEU A 214 -4.79 -6.65 27.42
C LEU A 214 -3.97 -7.38 28.51
N LYS A 215 -3.39 -6.66 29.48
CA LYS A 215 -2.63 -7.26 30.58
C LYS A 215 -3.55 -7.91 31.62
N SER A 216 -4.75 -7.37 31.81
CA SER A 216 -5.77 -8.00 32.65
C SER A 216 -6.33 -9.28 32.02
N ASP A 217 -6.48 -9.31 30.70
CA ASP A 217 -6.97 -10.46 29.94
C ASP A 217 -5.99 -11.64 29.96
N GLN A 218 -4.68 -11.38 29.78
CA GLN A 218 -3.67 -12.45 29.78
C GLN A 218 -3.50 -13.15 31.15
N LYS A 219 -3.83 -12.49 32.26
CA LYS A 219 -3.81 -13.12 33.61
C LYS A 219 -4.91 -14.17 33.79
N SER A 220 -6.01 -14.07 33.06
CA SER A 220 -7.12 -15.02 33.16
C SER A 220 -6.81 -16.36 32.50
N ASN A 221 -5.91 -16.38 31.51
CA ASN A 221 -5.48 -17.59 30.80
C ASN A 221 -4.29 -18.33 31.45
N GLN A 222 -3.60 -17.73 32.42
CA GLN A 222 -2.54 -18.42 33.18
C GLN A 222 -3.09 -19.27 34.36
N ASN A 223 -4.40 -19.15 34.65
CA ASN A 223 -5.09 -19.92 35.69
C ASN A 223 -6.04 -21.00 35.13
N LYS A 224 -5.86 -21.41 33.87
CA LYS A 224 -6.58 -22.53 33.24
C LYS A 224 -5.64 -23.61 32.77
#